data_AF-A0A1B6JYT4-F1
#
_entry.id   AF-A0A1B6JYT4-F1
#
_cell.length_a   1.000
_cell.length_b   1.000
_cell.length_c   1.000
_cell.angle_alpha   90.00
_cell.angle_beta   90.00
_cell.angle_gamma   90.00
#
_symmetry.space_group_name_H-M   'P 1'
#
loop_
_entity.id
_entity.type
_entity.pdbx_description
1 polymer ?
#
loop_
_entity_poly.entity_id
_entity_poly.type
_entity_poly.pdbx_seq_one_letter_code
_entity_poly.pdbx_strand_id
1 'polypeptide(L)'
;VINMWKINTTAVDEFYAQGGVGLDPFLSLLEGGKGGSQEKDLREFFLFGQFIHQGERPNTVRTLSKSLQVCEMINIFQALGFFPTKYQIDNILYEVLGPDV
;
A
#
# COMPACT_ATOMS: atom_id res chain seq x y z
N VAL A 1 38.04 -12.51 -25.87
CA VAL A 1 37.28 -12.76 -24.62
C VAL A 1 36.09 -11.83 -24.62
N ILE A 2 34.87 -12.36 -24.56
CA ILE A 2 33.65 -11.54 -24.48
C ILE A 2 33.40 -11.28 -22.99
N ASN A 3 33.53 -10.03 -22.55
CA ASN A 3 33.11 -9.63 -21.21
C ASN A 3 31.60 -9.48 -21.21
N MET A 4 30.91 -10.38 -20.52
CA MET A 4 29.47 -10.36 -20.36
C MET A 4 29.15 -10.01 -18.90
N TRP A 5 28.21 -9.09 -18.70
CA TRP A 5 27.78 -8.70 -17.37
C TRP A 5 27.06 -9.86 -16.68
N LYS A 6 27.42 -10.13 -15.42
CA LYS A 6 26.73 -11.11 -14.56
C LYS A 6 26.00 -10.36 -13.46
N ILE A 7 24.70 -10.64 -13.33
CA ILE A 7 23.87 -10.08 -12.26
C ILE A 7 24.22 -10.81 -10.95
N ASN A 8 24.49 -10.06 -9.89
CA ASN A 8 24.63 -10.59 -8.53
C ASN A 8 23.30 -10.37 -7.78
N THR A 9 22.57 -11.45 -7.51
CA THR A 9 21.29 -11.40 -6.78
C THR A 9 21.44 -11.66 -5.29
N THR A 10 22.64 -12.01 -4.80
CA THR A 10 22.86 -12.47 -3.43
C THR A 10 22.31 -11.49 -2.39
N ALA A 11 22.53 -10.19 -2.58
CA ALA A 11 21.99 -9.19 -1.66
C ALA A 11 20.46 -9.19 -1.62
N VAL A 12 19.79 -9.33 -2.77
CA VAL A 12 18.33 -9.36 -2.86
C VAL A 12 17.79 -10.62 -2.19
N ASP A 13 18.43 -11.76 -2.41
CA ASP A 13 18.05 -13.05 -1.82
C ASP A 13 18.19 -13.03 -0.29
N GLU A 14 19.27 -12.43 0.22
CA GLU A 14 19.50 -12.24 1.65
C GLU A 14 18.47 -11.29 2.30
N PHE A 15 18.17 -10.16 1.65
CA PHE A 15 17.14 -9.23 2.11
C PHE A 15 15.74 -9.85 2.08
N TYR A 16 15.43 -10.64 1.05
CA TYR A 16 14.16 -11.36 0.98
C TYR A 16 14.02 -12.35 2.15
N ALA A 17 15.07 -13.10 2.48
CA ALA A 17 15.07 -14.03 3.60
C ALA A 17 14.91 -13.34 4.96
N GLN A 18 15.43 -12.12 5.11
CA GLN A 18 15.39 -11.33 6.35
C GLN A 18 14.16 -10.43 6.47
N GLY A 19 13.43 -10.17 5.38
CA GLY A 19 12.36 -9.17 5.32
C GLY A 19 11.15 -9.45 6.21
N GLY A 20 10.99 -10.69 6.70
CA GLY A 20 9.85 -11.09 7.52
C GLY A 20 8.65 -11.56 6.69
N VAL A 21 7.47 -11.55 7.28
CA VAL A 21 6.27 -12.17 6.68
C VAL A 21 5.15 -11.14 6.49
N GLY A 22 4.42 -11.25 5.38
CA GLY A 22 3.28 -10.38 5.12
C GLY A 22 3.69 -8.91 4.97
N LEU A 23 3.19 -8.05 5.85
CA LEU A 23 3.44 -6.60 5.79
C LEU A 23 4.78 -6.17 6.42
N ASP A 24 5.44 -7.05 7.18
CA ASP A 24 6.66 -6.71 7.94
C ASP A 24 7.75 -6.01 7.09
N PRO A 25 8.10 -6.47 5.87
CA PRO A 25 9.13 -5.81 5.07
C PRO A 25 8.74 -4.39 4.64
N PHE A 26 7.43 -4.14 4.47
CA PHE A 26 6.91 -2.85 4.00
C PHE A 26 6.76 -1.86 5.15
N LEU A 27 6.41 -2.34 6.35
CA LEU A 27 6.31 -1.48 7.53
C LEU A 27 7.66 -0.88 7.93
N SER A 28 8.78 -1.57 7.64
CA SER A 28 10.12 -1.00 7.84
C SER A 28 10.46 0.15 6.89
N LEU A 29 9.70 0.33 5.80
CA LEU A 29 9.91 1.44 4.85
C LEU A 29 9.21 2.74 5.29
N LEU A 30 8.29 2.65 6.25
CA LEU A 30 7.60 3.81 6.80
C LEU A 30 8.51 4.61 7.74
N GLU A 31 8.32 5.92 7.82
CA GLU A 31 9.02 6.73 8.81
C GLU A 31 8.58 6.32 10.22
N GLY A 32 9.56 6.05 11.09
CA GLY A 32 9.31 5.48 12.41
C GLY A 32 9.18 3.96 12.44
N GLY A 33 9.19 3.30 11.27
CA GLY A 33 9.15 1.84 11.14
C GLY A 33 7.88 1.20 11.70
N LYS A 34 7.97 -0.10 12.01
CA LYS A 34 6.86 -0.89 12.57
C LYS A 34 6.43 -0.33 13.94
N GLY A 35 5.14 -0.04 14.08
CA GLY A 35 4.54 0.56 15.25
C GLY A 35 4.68 2.09 15.33
N GLY A 36 5.27 2.72 14.31
CA GLY A 36 5.37 4.18 14.20
C GLY A 36 4.01 4.86 13.97
N SER A 37 3.99 6.19 14.07
CA SER A 37 2.78 6.98 13.83
C SER A 37 2.24 6.81 12.41
N GLN A 38 3.11 6.72 11.40
CA GLN A 38 2.68 6.53 10.01
C GLN A 38 1.93 5.21 9.80
N GLU A 39 2.37 4.10 10.40
CA GLU A 39 1.63 2.83 10.33
C GLU A 39 0.24 2.99 10.96
N LYS A 40 0.18 3.64 12.12
CA LYS A 40 -1.08 3.86 12.83
C LYS A 40 -2.06 4.70 12.01
N ASP A 41 -1.59 5.81 11.46
CA ASP A 41 -2.39 6.71 10.63
C ASP A 41 -2.90 5.98 9.38
N LEU A 42 -2.04 5.20 8.71
CA LEU A 42 -2.42 4.42 7.53
C LEU A 42 -3.48 3.36 7.86
N ARG A 43 -3.39 2.72 9.04
CA ARG A 43 -4.40 1.77 9.53
C ARG A 43 -5.73 2.47 9.83
N GLU A 44 -5.69 3.64 10.45
CA GLU A 44 -6.89 4.43 10.76
C GLU A 44 -7.59 4.89 9.48
N PHE A 45 -6.85 5.41 8.50
CA PHE A 45 -7.41 5.82 7.21
C PHE A 45 -7.94 4.64 6.39
N PHE A 46 -7.28 3.48 6.44
CA PHE A 46 -7.80 2.26 5.80
C PHE A 46 -9.17 1.87 6.36
N LEU A 47 -9.32 1.87 7.69
CA LEU A 47 -10.61 1.59 8.35
C LEU A 47 -11.65 2.67 8.03
N PHE A 48 -11.24 3.93 8.00
CA PHE A 48 -12.13 5.05 7.69
C PHE A 48 -12.70 4.96 6.27
N GLY A 49 -11.85 4.67 5.27
CA GLY A 49 -12.29 4.50 3.88
C GLY A 49 -13.32 3.38 3.72
N GLN A 50 -13.24 2.31 4.52
CA GLN A 50 -14.24 1.24 4.51
C GLN A 50 -15.62 1.71 5.01
N PHE A 51 -15.67 2.66 5.94
CA PHE A 51 -16.92 3.15 6.51
C PHE A 51 -17.62 4.15 5.60
N ILE A 52 -16.87 4.97 4.84
CA ILE A 52 -17.46 5.94 3.91
C ILE A 52 -18.43 5.25 2.94
N HIS A 53 -18.03 4.10 2.39
CA HIS A 53 -18.85 3.37 1.42
C HIS A 53 -20.06 2.64 2.03
N GLN A 54 -20.16 2.56 3.36
CA GLN A 54 -21.32 1.96 4.05
C GLN A 54 -22.42 3.00 4.34
N GLY A 55 -22.15 4.28 4.08
CA GLY A 55 -23.05 5.40 4.33
C GLY A 55 -23.03 5.91 5.78
N GLU A 56 -23.52 7.13 5.98
CA GLU A 56 -23.47 7.82 7.27
C GLU A 56 -24.36 7.16 8.34
N ARG A 57 -25.52 6.64 7.92
CA ARG A 57 -26.50 5.96 8.77
C ARG A 57 -26.81 4.56 8.21
N PRO A 58 -25.91 3.59 8.40
CA PRO A 58 -26.18 2.25 7.95
C PRO A 58 -27.34 1.68 8.77
N ASN A 59 -28.32 1.09 8.09
CA ASN A 59 -29.44 0.37 8.74
C ASN A 59 -28.98 -0.97 9.35
N THR A 60 -27.68 -1.29 9.21
CA THR A 60 -27.03 -2.52 9.65
C THR A 60 -25.75 -2.19 10.41
N VAL A 61 -25.24 -3.17 11.16
CA VAL A 61 -23.95 -3.03 11.86
C VAL A 61 -22.83 -2.83 10.84
N ARG A 62 -21.96 -1.83 11.07
CA ARG A 62 -20.80 -1.58 10.22
C ARG A 62 -19.90 -2.81 10.20
N THR A 63 -19.58 -3.28 9.00
CA THR A 63 -18.74 -4.48 8.81
C THR A 63 -17.35 -4.05 8.38
N LEU A 64 -16.32 -4.59 9.03
CA LEU A 64 -14.93 -4.41 8.61
C LEU A 64 -14.58 -5.43 7.53
N SER A 65 -13.94 -4.96 6.46
CA SER A 65 -13.43 -5.83 5.40
C SER A 65 -11.91 -5.99 5.51
N LYS A 66 -11.36 -6.95 4.77
CA LYS A 66 -9.91 -7.02 4.49
C LYS A 66 -9.52 -6.29 3.20
N SER A 67 -10.50 -5.72 2.50
CA SER A 67 -10.34 -5.00 1.25
C SER A 67 -10.88 -3.58 1.35
N LEU A 68 -10.41 -2.73 0.43
CA LEU A 68 -10.84 -1.35 0.28
C LEU A 68 -11.09 -1.10 -1.21
N GLN A 69 -11.98 -0.16 -1.54
CA GLN A 69 -12.15 0.26 -2.94
C GLN A 69 -10.88 0.94 -3.44
N VAL A 70 -10.47 0.66 -4.68
CA VAL A 70 -9.20 1.14 -5.24
C VAL A 70 -9.13 2.67 -5.27
N CYS A 71 -10.27 3.34 -5.49
CA CYS A 71 -10.35 4.81 -5.47
C CYS A 71 -9.92 5.42 -4.13
N GLU A 72 -10.17 4.72 -3.01
CA GLU A 72 -9.83 5.23 -1.68
C GLU A 72 -8.33 5.21 -1.42
N MET A 73 -7.55 4.41 -2.15
CA MET A 73 -6.09 4.42 -2.00
C MET A 73 -5.52 5.82 -2.24
N ILE A 74 -6.04 6.54 -3.24
CA ILE A 74 -5.63 7.91 -3.56
C ILE A 74 -6.08 8.88 -2.47
N ASN A 75 -7.30 8.73 -1.96
CA ASN A 75 -7.80 9.54 -0.85
C ASN A 75 -6.93 9.38 0.40
N ILE A 76 -6.50 8.16 0.72
CA ILE A 76 -5.61 7.87 1.85
C ILE A 76 -4.26 8.54 1.66
N PHE A 77 -3.66 8.45 0.47
CA PHE A 77 -2.40 9.14 0.18
C PHE A 77 -2.51 10.65 0.37
N GLN A 78 -3.60 11.26 -0.12
CA GLN A 78 -3.85 12.69 0.06
C GLN A 78 -4.07 13.06 1.53
N ALA A 79 -4.76 12.22 2.30
CA ALA A 79 -4.96 12.42 3.73
C ALA A 79 -3.64 12.35 4.52
N LEU A 80 -2.68 11.54 4.06
CA LEU A 80 -1.32 11.47 4.58
C LEU A 80 -0.40 12.59 4.08
N GLY A 81 -0.91 13.51 3.25
CA GLY A 81 -0.17 14.66 2.74
C GLY A 81 0.60 14.41 1.44
N PHE A 82 0.46 13.23 0.83
CA PHE A 82 1.02 12.93 -0.48
C PHE A 82 -0.04 13.14 -1.58
N PHE A 83 0.25 14.02 -2.53
CA PHE A 83 -0.66 14.33 -3.63
C PHE A 83 -0.08 13.77 -4.94
N PRO A 84 -0.48 12.56 -5.37
CA PRO A 84 0.10 11.95 -6.56
C PRO A 84 -0.30 12.74 -7.82
N THR A 85 0.62 12.83 -8.76
CA THR A 85 0.34 13.36 -10.10
C THR A 85 -0.63 12.44 -10.86
N LYS A 86 -1.29 12.96 -11.91
CA LYS A 86 -2.14 12.13 -12.78
C LYS A 86 -1.41 10.89 -13.30
N TYR A 87 -0.15 11.04 -13.71
CA TYR A 87 0.66 9.92 -14.19
C TYR A 87 0.85 8.84 -13.11
N GLN A 88 1.13 9.24 -11.87
CA GLN A 88 1.27 8.30 -10.75
C GLN A 88 -0.06 7.62 -10.42
N ILE A 89 -1.17 8.36 -10.46
CA ILE A 89 -2.51 7.82 -10.28
C ILE A 89 -2.79 6.75 -11.34
N ASP A 90 -2.56 7.07 -12.62
CA ASP A 90 -2.81 6.15 -13.73
C ASP A 90 -1.92 4.89 -13.61
N ASN A 91 -0.65 5.03 -13.21
CA ASN A 91 0.24 3.89 -12.94
C ASN A 91 -0.23 3.03 -11.76
N ILE A 92 -0.62 3.63 -10.64
CA ILE A 92 -1.13 2.89 -9.47
C ILE A 92 -2.36 2.08 -9.86
N LEU A 93 -3.30 2.70 -10.59
CA LEU A 93 -4.50 2.02 -11.07
C LEU A 93 -4.16 0.87 -12.02
N TYR A 94 -3.21 1.08 -12.94
CA TYR A 94 -2.72 0.05 -13.85
C TYR A 94 -2.11 -1.14 -13.10
N GLU A 95 -1.30 -0.90 -12.07
CA GLU A 95 -0.69 -1.97 -11.26
C GLU A 95 -1.73 -2.78 -10.46
N VAL A 96 -2.78 -2.13 -9.97
CA VAL A 96 -3.80 -2.76 -9.12
C VAL A 96 -4.88 -3.46 -9.94
N LEU A 97 -5.34 -2.86 -11.04
CA LEU A 97 -6.45 -3.35 -11.85
C LEU A 97 -5.99 -4.19 -13.06
N GLY A 98 -4.72 -4.07 -13.45
CA GLY A 98 -4.17 -4.73 -14.63
C GLY A 98 -4.51 -4.01 -15.94
N PRO A 99 -4.03 -4.53 -17.09
CA PRO A 99 -4.18 -3.90 -18.40
C PRO A 99 -5.58 -4.00 -19.00
N ASP A 100 -6.47 -4.80 -18.41
CA ASP A 100 -7.80 -5.11 -18.94
C ASP A 100 -8.89 -4.12 -18.43
N VAL A 101 -8.49 -3.01 -17.80
CA VAL A 101 -9.35 -1.91 -17.33
C VAL A 101 -8.91 -0.57 -17.92
#